data_AF-A0A410Q8U4-F1
#
_entry.id   AF-A0A410Q8U4-F1
#
_cell.length_a   1.000
_cell.length_b   1.000
_cell.length_c   1.000
_cell.angle_alpha   90.00
_cell.angle_beta   90.00
_cell.angle_gamma   90.00
#
_symmetry.space_group_name_H-M   'P 1'
#
loop_
_entity.id
_entity.type
_entity.pdbx_description
1 polymer ?
#
loop_
_entity_poly.entity_id
_entity_poly.type
_entity_poly.pdbx_seq_one_letter_code
_entity_poly.pdbx_strand_id
1 'polypeptide(L)'
;MLIIIKIRLKNYTENNLNRKVSGKAYTGLMIHISIMIKRMQLKGEIYIFNINYEYIQNTEEYKISRKVVERIEKKFIITVSEKDMEYIVLHLI
;
A
#
# COMPACT_ATOMS: atom_id res chain seq x y z
N MET A 1 -13.58 -11.42 5.90
CA MET A 1 -13.34 -9.97 5.66
C MET A 1 -11.98 -9.68 5.02
N LEU A 2 -10.85 -10.16 5.56
CA LEU A 2 -9.50 -9.95 4.99
C LEU A 2 -9.30 -10.58 3.59
N ILE A 3 -9.91 -11.74 3.32
CA ILE A 3 -9.80 -12.46 2.03
C ILE A 3 -10.42 -11.66 0.87
N ILE A 4 -11.50 -10.91 1.12
CA ILE A 4 -12.17 -10.11 0.08
C ILE A 4 -11.34 -8.87 -0.28
N ILE A 5 -10.70 -8.26 0.73
CA ILE A 5 -9.74 -7.16 0.52
C ILE A 5 -8.54 -7.66 -0.27
N LYS A 6 -8.04 -8.86 0.07
CA LYS A 6 -6.97 -9.55 -0.65
C LYS A 6 -7.31 -9.63 -2.16
N ILE A 7 -8.39 -10.33 -2.52
CA ILE A 7 -8.77 -10.53 -3.92
C ILE A 7 -9.00 -9.21 -4.68
N ARG A 8 -9.68 -8.24 -4.04
CA ARG A 8 -9.95 -6.93 -4.66
C ARG A 8 -8.67 -6.10 -4.87
N LEU A 9 -7.72 -6.13 -3.92
CA LEU A 9 -6.47 -5.40 -4.07
C LEU A 9 -5.59 -6.03 -5.14
N LYS A 10 -5.51 -7.37 -5.18
CA LYS A 10 -4.75 -8.09 -6.21
C LYS A 10 -5.24 -7.74 -7.61
N ASN A 11 -6.54 -7.90 -7.85
CA ASN A 11 -7.14 -7.64 -9.15
C ASN A 11 -7.03 -6.16 -9.53
N TYR A 12 -7.20 -5.24 -8.57
CA TYR A 12 -7.02 -3.82 -8.83
C TYR A 12 -5.58 -3.49 -9.25
N THR A 13 -4.58 -3.97 -8.50
CA THR A 13 -3.17 -3.73 -8.79
C THR A 13 -2.75 -4.34 -10.13
N GLU A 14 -3.08 -5.61 -10.40
CA GLU A 14 -2.74 -6.28 -11.66
C GLU A 14 -3.42 -5.65 -12.87
N ASN A 15 -4.70 -5.25 -12.76
CA ASN A 15 -5.42 -4.61 -13.85
C ASN A 15 -4.92 -3.19 -14.15
N ASN A 16 -4.48 -2.43 -13.13
CA ASN A 16 -3.98 -1.06 -13.35
C ASN A 16 -2.51 -1.05 -13.80
N LEU A 17 -1.69 -2.01 -13.36
CA LEU A 17 -0.30 -2.13 -13.80
C LEU A 17 -0.14 -2.87 -15.14
N ASN A 18 -1.20 -3.49 -15.65
CA ASN A 18 -1.19 -4.35 -16.85
C ASN A 18 -0.09 -5.45 -16.80
N ARG A 19 0.27 -5.91 -15.59
CA ARG A 19 1.23 -6.99 -15.34
C ARG A 19 0.81 -7.84 -14.15
N LYS A 20 1.21 -9.12 -14.15
CA LYS A 20 1.06 -9.99 -12.98
C LYS A 20 2.04 -9.60 -11.89
N VAL A 21 1.56 -9.56 -10.65
CA VAL A 21 2.42 -9.39 -9.47
C VAL A 21 2.80 -10.76 -8.95
N SER A 22 4.09 -10.99 -8.62
CA SER A 22 4.52 -12.29 -8.10
C SER A 22 3.78 -12.63 -6.79
N GLY A 23 3.49 -13.92 -6.56
CA GLY A 23 2.80 -14.36 -5.34
C GLY A 23 3.54 -13.96 -4.05
N LYS A 24 4.86 -13.86 -4.10
CA LYS A 24 5.72 -13.42 -2.99
C LYS A 24 5.61 -11.91 -2.75
N ALA A 25 5.72 -11.09 -3.79
CA ALA A 25 5.57 -9.63 -3.68
C ALA A 25 4.17 -9.26 -3.15
N TYR A 26 3.15 -9.95 -3.67
CA TYR A 26 1.78 -9.76 -3.25
C TYR A 26 1.54 -10.14 -1.77
N THR A 27 2.12 -11.26 -1.32
CA THR A 27 2.03 -11.68 0.08
C THR A 27 2.70 -10.68 1.02
N GLY A 28 3.88 -10.16 0.64
CA GLY A 28 4.58 -9.11 1.39
C GLY A 28 3.74 -7.84 1.52
N LEU A 29 3.15 -7.36 0.42
CA LEU A 29 2.27 -6.20 0.41
C LEU A 29 1.06 -6.37 1.33
N MET A 30 0.43 -7.57 1.32
CA MET A 30 -0.72 -7.86 2.19
C MET A 30 -0.38 -7.83 3.67
N ILE A 31 0.76 -8.40 4.05
CA ILE A 31 1.24 -8.37 5.43
C ILE A 31 1.49 -6.92 5.85
N HIS A 32 2.20 -6.15 5.02
CA HIS A 32 2.51 -4.74 5.29
C HIS A 32 1.25 -3.91 5.51
N ILE A 33 0.28 -3.97 4.59
CA ILE A 33 -0.99 -3.25 4.71
C ILE A 33 -1.76 -3.66 5.97
N SER A 34 -1.79 -4.95 6.30
CA SER A 34 -2.51 -5.45 7.47
C SER A 34 -1.92 -4.91 8.79
N ILE A 35 -0.58 -4.88 8.89
CA ILE A 35 0.14 -4.32 10.04
C ILE A 35 -0.06 -2.81 10.11
N MET A 36 0.06 -2.12 8.97
CA MET A 36 -0.13 -0.66 8.85
C MET A 36 -1.51 -0.23 9.35
N ILE A 37 -2.59 -0.89 8.88
CA ILE A 37 -3.96 -0.61 9.31
C ILE A 37 -4.11 -0.81 10.82
N LYS A 38 -3.61 -1.94 11.34
CA LYS A 38 -3.71 -2.24 12.78
C LYS A 38 -2.98 -1.21 13.63
N ARG A 39 -1.81 -0.75 13.19
CA ARG A 39 -1.05 0.30 13.87
C ARG A 39 -1.81 1.63 13.89
N MET A 40 -2.35 2.06 12.76
CA MET A 40 -3.10 3.32 12.66
C MET A 40 -4.34 3.33 13.55
N GLN A 41 -5.08 2.21 13.61
CA GLN A 41 -6.22 2.07 14.52
C GLN A 41 -5.84 2.19 16.00
N LEU A 42 -4.62 1.81 16.37
CA LEU A 42 -4.09 1.93 17.73
C LEU A 42 -3.43 3.30 18.01
N LYS A 43 -3.50 4.24 17.05
CA LYS A 43 -2.78 5.53 17.10
C LYS A 43 -1.27 5.37 17.32
N GLY A 44 -0.70 4.26 16.85
CA GLY A 44 0.74 4.03 16.93
C GLY A 44 1.50 4.88 15.92
N GLU A 45 2.53 5.58 16.36
CA GLU A 45 3.45 6.29 15.48
C GLU A 45 4.46 5.35 14.84
N ILE A 46 5.05 5.79 13.73
CA ILE A 46 6.16 5.10 13.10
C ILE A 46 7.37 6.04 13.04
N TYR A 47 8.54 5.54 13.43
CA TYR A 47 9.81 6.17 13.12
C TYR A 47 10.39 5.49 11.88
N ILE A 48 10.21 6.12 10.72
CA ILE A 48 10.85 5.70 9.47
C ILE A 48 12.04 6.63 9.21
N PHE A 49 13.20 6.02 8.95
CA PHE A 49 14.42 6.69 8.48
C PHE A 49 14.10 7.57 7.25
N ASN A 50 14.65 8.79 7.20
CA ASN A 50 14.54 9.63 6.02
C ASN A 50 15.31 8.98 4.86
N ILE A 51 14.59 8.21 4.04
CA ILE A 51 15.07 7.65 2.78
C ILE A 51 14.57 8.60 1.68
N ASN A 52 15.43 8.91 0.71
CA ASN A 52 15.01 9.73 -0.43
C ASN A 52 14.14 8.87 -1.37
N TYR A 53 12.88 9.27 -1.53
CA TYR A 53 11.88 8.62 -2.37
C TYR A 53 11.50 9.44 -3.62
N GLU A 54 12.25 10.48 -3.99
CA GLU A 54 11.95 11.28 -5.19
C GLU A 54 11.88 10.43 -6.46
N TYR A 55 12.72 9.39 -6.55
CA TYR A 55 12.77 8.51 -7.73
C TYR A 55 11.45 7.74 -7.96
N ILE A 56 10.63 7.56 -6.93
CA ILE A 56 9.35 6.83 -7.05
C ILE A 56 8.17 7.75 -7.38
N GLN A 57 8.25 9.07 -7.15
CA GLN A 57 7.10 9.97 -7.27
C GLN A 57 6.55 10.06 -8.71
N ASN A 58 7.39 9.81 -9.71
CA ASN A 58 7.03 9.86 -11.13
C ASN A 58 6.59 8.50 -11.71
N THR A 59 6.52 7.43 -10.91
CA THR A 59 6.18 6.09 -11.40
C THR A 59 4.67 5.86 -11.48
N GLU A 60 4.26 4.89 -12.30
CA GLU A 60 2.85 4.45 -12.34
C GLU A 60 2.45 3.75 -11.03
N GLU A 61 3.40 3.04 -10.40
CA GLU A 61 3.24 2.44 -9.08
C GLU A 61 2.83 3.48 -8.02
N TYR A 62 3.44 4.68 -8.05
CA TYR A 62 3.08 5.76 -7.13
C TYR A 62 1.64 6.23 -7.31
N LYS A 63 1.20 6.43 -8.57
CA LYS A 63 -0.17 6.81 -8.89
C LYS A 63 -1.18 5.75 -8.44
N ILE A 64 -0.84 4.47 -8.60
CA ILE A 64 -1.72 3.35 -8.22
C ILE A 64 -1.78 3.20 -6.70
N SER A 65 -0.64 3.31 -6.00
CA SER A 65 -0.58 3.27 -4.54
C SER A 65 -1.41 4.37 -3.90
N ARG A 66 -1.39 5.59 -4.45
CA ARG A 66 -2.23 6.69 -3.96
C ARG A 66 -3.72 6.33 -4.01
N LYS A 67 -4.21 5.77 -5.12
CA LYS A 67 -5.61 5.31 -5.26
C LYS A 67 -5.95 4.17 -4.31
N VAL A 68 -4.99 3.27 -4.04
CA VAL A 68 -5.13 2.19 -3.06
C VAL A 68 -5.27 2.77 -1.65
N VAL A 69 -4.40 3.70 -1.29
CA VAL A 69 -4.40 4.38 0.01
C VAL A 69 -5.72 5.10 0.27
N GLU A 70 -6.20 5.90 -0.69
CA GLU A 70 -7.49 6.60 -0.57
C GLU A 70 -8.66 5.64 -0.28
N ARG A 71 -8.64 4.44 -0.87
CA ARG A 71 -9.66 3.41 -0.61
C ARG A 71 -9.54 2.81 0.78
N ILE A 72 -8.31 2.62 1.26
CA ILE A 72 -8.03 2.12 2.61
C ILE A 72 -8.50 3.14 3.64
N GLU A 73 -8.09 4.40 3.51
CA GLU A 73 -8.46 5.48 4.42
C GLU A 73 -9.99 5.61 4.55
N LYS A 74 -10.70 5.66 3.42
CA LYS A 74 -12.18 5.72 3.41
C LYS A 74 -12.82 4.48 4.04
N LYS A 75 -12.25 3.29 3.81
CA LYS A 75 -12.85 2.03 4.28
C LYS A 75 -12.66 1.82 5.79
N PHE A 76 -11.52 2.24 6.32
CA PHE A 76 -11.13 1.98 7.71
C PHE A 76 -11.18 3.19 8.62
N ILE A 77 -11.46 4.38 8.07
CA ILE A 77 -11.53 5.65 8.81
C ILE A 77 -10.18 5.89 9.51
N ILE A 78 -9.11 5.81 8.73
CA ILE A 78 -7.73 6.05 9.16
C ILE A 78 -7.07 7.07 8.23
N THR A 79 -5.97 7.66 8.68
CA THR A 79 -5.09 8.50 7.86
C THR A 79 -3.77 7.77 7.64
N VAL A 80 -3.35 7.68 6.39
CA VAL A 80 -2.08 7.06 5.99
C VAL A 80 -1.05 8.16 5.77
N SER A 81 0.11 8.03 6.42
CA SER A 81 1.21 8.98 6.26
C SER A 81 1.82 8.87 4.85
N GLU A 82 2.44 9.95 4.37
CA GLU A 82 3.17 9.93 3.09
C GLU A 82 4.25 8.85 3.08
N LYS A 83 4.97 8.67 4.20
CA LYS A 83 6.00 7.63 4.35
C LYS A 83 5.45 6.21 4.23
N ASP A 84 4.28 5.94 4.79
CA ASP A 84 3.62 4.64 4.65
C ASP A 84 3.15 4.39 3.22
N MET A 85 2.69 5.44 2.52
CA MET A 85 2.34 5.36 1.12
C MET A 85 3.57 5.07 0.25
N GLU A 86 4.71 5.74 0.48
CA GLU A 86 5.98 5.47 -0.21
C GLU A 86 6.42 4.01 -0.04
N TYR A 87 6.26 3.44 1.16
CA TYR A 87 6.51 2.02 1.41
C TYR A 87 5.59 1.08 0.60
N ILE A 88 4.31 1.45 0.43
CA ILE A 88 3.38 0.70 -0.43
C ILE A 88 3.87 0.75 -1.88
N VAL A 89 4.38 1.89 -2.36
CA VAL A 89 4.96 2.03 -3.72
C VAL A 89 6.15 1.11 -3.91
N LEU A 90 7.08 1.04 -2.95
CA LEU A 90 8.23 0.14 -3.03
C LEU A 90 7.85 -1.33 -3.17
N HIS A 91 6.73 -1.74 -2.58
CA HIS A 91 6.22 -3.11 -2.73
C HIS A 91 5.64 -3.39 -4.12
N LEU A 92 5.32 -2.36 -4.89
CA LEU A 92 4.75 -2.47 -6.23
C LEU A 92 5.77 -2.38 -7.37
N ILE A 93 6.96 -1.84 -7.11
CA ILE A 93 8.08 -1.81 -8.08
C ILE A 93 8.58 -3.23 -8.30
#